data_AF-A0A444UAL1-F1
#
_entry.id   AF-A0A444UAL1-F1
#
_cell.length_a   1.000
_cell.length_b   1.000
_cell.length_c   1.000
_cell.angle_alpha   90.00
_cell.angle_beta   90.00
_cell.angle_gamma   90.00
#
_symmetry.space_group_name_H-M   'P 1'
#
loop_
_entity.id
_entity.type
_entity.pdbx_description
1 polymer ?
#
loop_
_entity_poly.entity_id
_entity_poly.type
_entity_poly.pdbx_seq_one_letter_code
_entity_poly.pdbx_strand_id
1 'polypeptide(L)'
;MLRLPHISLCEELRRVIERDYSSLCEKQPIGRLLFRQFCDTRPELKRCVEFLDAVAEYEVAPDEKRKDCGMNVLDKYFNNGSAAHLPEIPPEVVRECREKLKHTPCKELFKECTKIVHEYLRGVPFSQYQESMHFSRFIQWKWLERFVPAKSALPVSLAYAYETKDALCLVLTIMNGGDLKFHIYNMGNPGFDEERAIFYAAEICCGLEDLHRERIVYR
;
A
#
# COMPACT_ATOMS: atom_id res chain seq x y z
N MET A 1 17.11 15.05 17.27
CA MET A 1 16.65 13.77 17.85
C MET A 1 16.37 12.68 16.79
N LEU A 2 16.42 12.96 15.48
CA LEU A 2 16.35 11.94 14.40
C LEU A 2 17.45 12.18 13.36
N ARG A 3 18.71 11.95 13.72
CA ARG A 3 19.83 12.11 12.79
C ARG A 3 20.13 10.74 12.19
N LEU A 4 20.15 10.65 10.86
CA LEU A 4 20.48 9.39 10.18
C LEU A 4 21.92 9.00 10.51
N PRO A 5 22.19 7.72 10.82
CA PRO A 5 23.54 7.24 11.08
C PRO A 5 24.40 7.30 9.81
N HIS A 6 25.73 7.34 9.97
CA HIS A 6 26.63 7.15 8.84
C HIS A 6 26.44 5.75 8.22
N ILE A 7 26.63 5.62 6.91
CA ILE A 7 26.32 4.38 6.15
C ILE A 7 27.09 3.17 6.68
N SER A 8 28.31 3.38 7.18
CA SER A 8 29.16 2.32 7.75
C SER A 8 28.56 1.65 8.99
N LEU A 9 27.74 2.37 9.76
CA LEU A 9 27.04 1.83 10.94
C LEU A 9 25.87 0.93 10.56
N CYS A 10 25.51 0.92 9.27
CA CYS A 10 24.36 0.21 8.74
C CYS A 10 24.74 -1.08 8.00
N GLU A 11 26.03 -1.39 7.87
CA GLU A 11 26.53 -2.52 7.08
C GLU A 11 26.03 -3.88 7.57
N GLU A 12 26.00 -4.08 8.89
CA GLU A 12 25.46 -5.31 9.47
C GLU A 12 23.97 -5.47 9.13
N LEU A 13 23.18 -4.42 9.34
CA LEU A 13 21.76 -4.40 8.99
C LEU A 13 21.53 -4.64 7.49
N ARG A 14 22.38 -4.06 6.64
CA ARG A 14 22.34 -4.30 5.18
C ARG A 14 22.54 -5.78 4.86
N ARG A 15 23.35 -6.52 5.60
CA ARG A 15 23.59 -7.96 5.36
C ARG A 15 22.44 -8.85 5.83
N VAL A 16 21.85 -8.53 6.98
CA VAL A 16 20.85 -9.42 7.63
C VAL A 16 19.41 -9.14 7.22
N ILE A 17 19.13 -7.98 6.60
CA ILE A 17 17.76 -7.64 6.21
C ILE A 17 17.24 -8.59 5.13
N GLU A 18 16.03 -9.12 5.34
CA GLU A 18 15.34 -9.97 4.37
C GLU A 18 15.05 -9.19 3.08
N ARG A 19 15.33 -9.82 1.95
CA ARG A 19 15.26 -9.21 0.61
C ARG A 19 13.94 -9.53 -0.09
N ASP A 20 12.84 -9.34 0.62
CA ASP A 20 11.49 -9.52 0.06
C ASP A 20 10.96 -8.22 -0.57
N TYR A 21 10.68 -8.25 -1.87
CA TYR A 21 10.21 -7.08 -2.61
C TYR A 21 8.88 -6.53 -2.06
N SER A 22 7.91 -7.41 -1.78
CA SER A 22 6.59 -6.94 -1.33
C SER A 22 6.67 -6.31 0.07
N SER A 23 7.52 -6.83 0.95
CA SER A 23 7.83 -6.21 2.22
C SER A 23 8.52 -4.85 2.05
N LEU A 24 9.65 -4.82 1.33
CA LEU A 24 10.51 -3.64 1.28
C LEU A 24 9.95 -2.51 0.40
N CYS A 25 9.29 -2.84 -0.70
CA CYS A 25 8.91 -1.88 -1.74
C CYS A 25 7.40 -1.62 -1.84
N GLU A 26 6.55 -2.44 -1.20
CA GLU A 26 5.09 -2.24 -1.21
C GLU A 26 4.53 -1.94 0.18
N LYS A 27 4.75 -2.85 1.14
CA LYS A 27 4.15 -2.79 2.49
C LYS A 27 4.76 -1.70 3.37
N GLN A 28 6.06 -1.45 3.24
CA GLN A 28 6.77 -0.50 4.09
C GLN A 28 6.77 0.90 3.46
N PRO A 29 6.13 1.92 4.08
CA PRO A 29 5.93 3.22 3.44
C PRO A 29 7.23 3.93 3.01
N ILE A 30 8.26 3.91 3.86
CA ILE A 30 9.56 4.53 3.54
C ILE A 30 10.29 3.77 2.43
N GLY A 31 10.24 2.44 2.47
CA GLY A 31 10.86 1.61 1.44
C GLY A 31 10.16 1.75 0.08
N ARG A 32 8.82 1.76 0.07
CA ARG A 32 7.99 2.10 -1.10
C ARG A 32 8.34 3.46 -1.67
N LEU A 33 8.44 4.51 -0.83
CA LEU A 33 8.81 5.85 -1.28
C LEU A 33 10.20 5.89 -1.93
N LEU A 34 11.20 5.30 -1.27
CA LEU A 34 12.58 5.29 -1.77
C LEU A 34 12.75 4.43 -3.03
N PHE A 35 12.01 3.33 -3.14
CA PHE A 35 11.97 2.52 -4.36
C PHE A 35 11.37 3.31 -5.53
N ARG A 36 10.32 4.10 -5.29
CA ARG A 36 9.72 4.96 -6.31
C ARG A 36 10.65 6.09 -6.73
N GLN A 37 11.33 6.74 -5.79
CA GLN A 37 12.38 7.71 -6.11
C GLN A 37 13.50 7.11 -6.97
N PHE A 38 13.89 5.85 -6.69
CA PHE A 38 14.81 5.12 -7.56
C PHE A 38 14.21 4.90 -8.96
N CYS A 39 12.96 4.47 -9.06
CA CYS A 39 12.28 4.27 -10.35
C CYS A 39 12.16 5.57 -11.17
N ASP A 40 11.98 6.72 -10.52
CA ASP A 40 11.88 8.03 -11.18
C ASP A 40 13.17 8.43 -11.92
N THR A 41 14.32 7.86 -11.55
CA THR A 41 15.60 8.09 -12.24
C THR A 41 15.69 7.41 -13.61
N ARG A 42 14.74 6.52 -13.93
CA ARG A 42 14.79 5.63 -15.10
C ARG A 42 13.44 5.60 -15.81
N PRO A 43 13.32 6.16 -17.03
CA PRO A 43 12.03 6.27 -17.73
C PRO A 43 11.25 4.95 -17.83
N GLU A 44 11.94 3.83 -18.04
CA GLU A 44 11.34 2.50 -18.18
C GLU A 44 10.73 1.98 -16.87
N LEU A 45 11.28 2.36 -15.72
CA LEU A 45 10.73 2.00 -14.40
C LEU A 45 9.66 2.99 -13.99
N LYS A 46 9.87 4.28 -14.28
CA LYS A 46 8.93 5.35 -14.01
C LYS A 46 7.55 5.07 -14.61
N ARG A 47 7.50 4.67 -15.90
CA ARG A 47 6.22 4.31 -16.56
C ARG A 47 5.50 3.13 -15.88
N CYS A 48 6.24 2.17 -15.32
CA CYS A 48 5.65 1.04 -14.59
C CYS A 48 4.97 1.52 -13.30
N VAL A 49 5.66 2.39 -12.56
CA VAL A 49 5.15 2.98 -11.32
C VAL A 49 3.94 3.88 -11.58
N GLU A 50 4.00 4.71 -12.62
CA GLU A 50 2.87 5.57 -13.03
C GLU A 50 1.65 4.73 -13.47
N PHE A 51 1.87 3.58 -14.12
CA PHE A 51 0.78 2.67 -14.46
C PHE A 51 0.11 2.11 -13.20
N LEU A 52 0.89 1.66 -12.22
CA LEU A 52 0.35 1.16 -10.94
C LEU A 52 -0.49 2.24 -10.23
N ASP A 53 -0.07 3.50 -10.28
CA ASP A 53 -0.88 4.61 -9.74
C ASP A 53 -2.19 4.80 -10.50
N ALA A 54 -2.13 4.77 -11.84
CA ALA A 54 -3.31 4.92 -12.68
C ALA A 54 -4.32 3.78 -12.46
N VAL A 55 -3.84 2.56 -12.18
CA VAL A 55 -4.70 1.43 -11.80
C VAL A 55 -5.32 1.65 -10.41
N ALA A 56 -4.54 2.14 -9.44
CA ALA A 56 -5.08 2.46 -8.12
C ALA A 56 -6.15 3.56 -8.19
N GLU A 57 -5.97 4.57 -9.05
CA GLU A 57 -6.98 5.60 -9.33
C GLU A 57 -8.23 5.01 -10.00
N TYR A 58 -8.06 4.04 -10.91
CA TYR A 58 -9.16 3.32 -11.55
C TYR A 58 -10.01 2.50 -10.55
N GLU A 59 -9.36 1.80 -9.62
CA GLU A 59 -10.03 0.93 -8.64
C GLU A 59 -10.96 1.71 -7.69
N VAL A 60 -10.59 2.95 -7.38
CA VAL A 60 -11.37 3.86 -6.52
C VAL A 60 -12.27 4.81 -7.32
N ALA A 61 -12.24 4.77 -8.65
CA ALA A 61 -13.06 5.63 -9.48
C ALA A 61 -14.57 5.33 -9.29
N PRO A 62 -15.43 6.38 -9.29
CA PRO A 62 -16.88 6.20 -9.29
C PRO A 62 -17.36 5.34 -10.46
N ASP A 63 -18.46 4.61 -10.26
CA ASP A 63 -19.00 3.68 -11.25
C ASP A 63 -19.27 4.35 -12.60
N GLU A 64 -19.76 5.60 -12.61
CA GLU A 64 -20.08 6.32 -13.84
C GLU A 64 -18.83 6.69 -14.65
N LYS A 65 -17.69 6.91 -13.97
CA LYS A 65 -16.43 7.32 -14.60
C LYS A 65 -15.46 6.17 -14.85
N ARG A 66 -15.73 4.99 -14.28
CA ARG A 66 -14.82 3.85 -14.32
C ARG A 66 -14.48 3.44 -15.75
N LYS A 67 -15.47 3.44 -16.65
CA LYS A 67 -15.25 3.06 -18.05
C LYS A 67 -14.26 3.99 -18.75
N ASP A 68 -14.45 5.30 -18.62
CA ASP A 68 -13.58 6.31 -19.22
C ASP A 68 -12.18 6.29 -18.61
N CYS A 69 -12.09 6.12 -17.28
CA CYS A 69 -10.82 5.94 -16.59
C CYS A 69 -10.06 4.71 -17.12
N GLY A 70 -10.75 3.57 -17.27
CA GLY A 70 -10.15 2.36 -17.82
C GLY A 70 -9.68 2.52 -19.28
N MET A 71 -10.43 3.25 -20.10
CA MET A 71 -10.03 3.55 -21.47
C MET A 71 -8.77 4.43 -21.50
N ASN A 72 -8.68 5.44 -20.63
CA ASN A 72 -7.48 6.29 -20.52
C ASN A 72 -6.25 5.49 -20.12
N VAL A 73 -6.37 4.54 -19.16
CA VAL A 73 -5.29 3.62 -18.81
C VAL A 73 -4.88 2.80 -20.02
N LEU A 74 -5.86 2.22 -20.73
CA LEU A 74 -5.59 1.36 -21.88
C LEU A 74 -4.88 2.10 -23.02
N ASP A 75 -5.27 3.33 -23.29
CA ASP A 75 -4.73 4.13 -24.38
C ASP A 75 -3.37 4.73 -24.03
N LYS A 76 -3.16 5.12 -22.77
CA LYS A 76 -1.88 5.66 -22.32
C LYS A 76 -0.79 4.59 -22.28
N TYR A 77 -1.07 3.39 -21.77
CA TYR A 77 -0.03 2.39 -21.50
C TYR A 77 0.05 1.25 -22.53
N PHE A 78 -1.00 1.04 -23.34
CA PHE A 78 -1.06 -0.10 -24.27
C PHE A 78 -1.42 0.27 -25.72
N ASN A 79 -1.41 1.55 -26.08
CA ASN A 79 -1.51 1.95 -27.49
C ASN A 79 -0.14 1.96 -28.15
N ASN A 80 -0.08 1.50 -29.42
CA ASN A 80 1.16 1.44 -30.19
C ASN A 80 1.70 2.86 -30.41
N GLY A 81 2.93 3.13 -29.95
CA GLY A 81 3.59 4.42 -30.11
C GLY A 81 3.47 5.38 -28.91
N SER A 82 2.81 4.98 -27.82
CA SER A 82 2.86 5.76 -26.58
C SER A 82 4.26 5.71 -25.96
N ALA A 83 4.78 6.87 -25.54
CA ALA A 83 6.03 6.94 -24.77
C ALA A 83 5.94 6.20 -23.41
N ALA A 84 4.72 6.00 -22.90
CA ALA A 84 4.45 5.27 -21.68
C ALA A 84 4.13 3.78 -21.92
N HIS A 85 4.33 3.26 -23.13
CA HIS A 85 4.02 1.87 -23.45
C HIS A 85 4.76 0.87 -22.55
N LEU A 86 4.05 -0.15 -22.06
CA LEU A 86 4.57 -1.21 -21.21
C LEU A 86 4.77 -2.52 -22.01
N PRO A 87 5.99 -2.78 -22.53
CA PRO A 87 6.28 -4.01 -23.26
C PRO A 87 6.28 -5.27 -22.38
N GLU A 88 6.34 -5.10 -21.06
CA GLU A 88 6.37 -6.21 -20.10
C GLU A 88 5.03 -6.95 -20.03
N ILE A 89 3.93 -6.31 -20.45
CA ILE A 89 2.59 -6.89 -20.42
C ILE A 89 2.27 -7.52 -21.80
N PRO A 90 1.95 -8.83 -21.86
CA PRO A 90 1.61 -9.50 -23.11
C PRO A 90 0.37 -8.90 -23.78
N PRO A 91 0.34 -8.77 -25.13
CA PRO A 91 -0.80 -8.23 -25.87
C PRO A 91 -2.13 -8.94 -25.58
N GLU A 92 -2.08 -10.24 -25.24
CA GLU A 92 -3.28 -11.03 -24.95
C GLU A 92 -3.97 -10.62 -23.65
N VAL A 93 -3.21 -10.24 -22.62
CA VAL A 93 -3.75 -9.73 -21.37
C VAL A 93 -4.43 -8.37 -21.62
N VAL A 94 -3.80 -7.51 -22.42
CA VAL A 94 -4.38 -6.22 -22.81
C VAL A 94 -5.68 -6.41 -23.58
N ARG A 95 -5.72 -7.36 -24.52
CA ARG A 95 -6.92 -7.67 -25.31
C ARG A 95 -8.06 -8.12 -24.40
N GLU A 96 -7.79 -8.98 -23.42
CA GLU A 96 -8.78 -9.39 -22.43
C GLU A 96 -9.30 -8.22 -21.60
N CYS A 97 -8.43 -7.32 -21.14
CA CYS A 97 -8.84 -6.10 -20.43
C CYS A 97 -9.74 -5.20 -21.31
N ARG A 98 -9.41 -5.04 -22.60
CA ARG A 98 -10.23 -4.26 -23.54
C ARG A 98 -11.63 -4.86 -23.72
N GLU A 99 -11.73 -6.17 -23.87
CA GLU A 99 -13.03 -6.85 -24.01
C GLU A 99 -13.85 -6.77 -22.72
N LYS A 100 -13.25 -7.06 -21.56
CA LYS A 100 -13.94 -6.94 -20.27
C LYS A 100 -14.42 -5.52 -20.00
N LEU A 101 -13.63 -4.49 -20.35
CA LEU A 101 -14.03 -3.10 -20.15
C LEU A 101 -15.26 -2.69 -20.99
N LYS A 102 -15.43 -3.27 -22.19
CA LYS A 102 -16.61 -3.01 -23.04
C LYS A 102 -17.89 -3.58 -22.44
N HIS A 103 -17.81 -4.76 -21.82
CA HIS A 103 -18.97 -5.51 -21.34
C HIS A 103 -19.29 -5.28 -19.86
N THR A 104 -18.29 -5.38 -18.98
CA THR A 104 -18.49 -5.36 -17.53
C THR A 104 -17.27 -4.74 -16.84
N PRO A 105 -17.22 -3.41 -16.68
CA PRO A 105 -16.13 -2.75 -15.96
C PRO A 105 -16.19 -3.13 -14.47
N CYS A 106 -15.15 -3.76 -13.95
CA CYS A 106 -15.02 -4.13 -12.55
C CYS A 106 -13.70 -3.58 -11.98
N LYS A 107 -13.62 -3.42 -10.65
CA LYS A 107 -12.43 -2.86 -9.98
C LYS A 107 -11.17 -3.70 -10.27
N GLU A 108 -11.30 -5.01 -10.34
CA GLU A 108 -10.20 -5.96 -10.57
C GLU A 108 -9.76 -6.10 -12.04
N LEU A 109 -10.21 -5.22 -12.95
CA LEU A 109 -9.98 -5.35 -14.39
C LEU A 109 -8.50 -5.50 -14.76
N PHE A 110 -7.62 -4.75 -14.10
CA PHE A 110 -6.18 -4.69 -14.40
C PHE A 110 -5.33 -5.58 -13.48
N LYS A 111 -5.94 -6.44 -12.66
CA LYS A 111 -5.23 -7.25 -11.66
C LYS A 111 -4.07 -8.06 -12.24
N GLU A 112 -4.27 -8.70 -13.39
CA GLU A 112 -3.21 -9.49 -14.04
C GLU A 112 -2.10 -8.59 -14.61
N CYS A 113 -2.45 -7.43 -15.18
CA CYS A 113 -1.46 -6.43 -15.61
C CYS A 113 -0.59 -5.94 -14.43
N THR A 114 -1.24 -5.60 -13.31
CA THR A 114 -0.58 -5.18 -12.06
C THR A 114 0.38 -6.27 -11.57
N LYS A 115 -0.06 -7.53 -11.56
CA LYS A 115 0.77 -8.68 -11.18
C LYS A 115 2.03 -8.80 -12.04
N ILE A 116 1.89 -8.72 -13.36
CA ILE A 116 3.02 -8.81 -14.30
C ILE A 116 4.02 -7.66 -14.07
N VAL A 117 3.52 -6.44 -13.85
CA VAL A 117 4.39 -5.28 -13.55
C VAL A 117 5.14 -5.48 -12.24
N HIS A 118 4.49 -6.01 -11.19
CA HIS A 118 5.18 -6.34 -9.94
C HIS A 118 6.20 -7.47 -10.10
N GLU A 119 5.93 -8.49 -10.91
CA GLU A 119 6.88 -9.56 -11.22
C GLU A 119 8.13 -9.00 -11.94
N TYR A 120 7.94 -8.10 -12.89
CA TYR A 120 9.03 -7.38 -13.55
C TYR A 120 9.84 -6.54 -12.55
N LEU A 121 9.18 -5.70 -11.75
CA LEU A 121 9.83 -4.81 -10.78
C LEU A 121 10.59 -5.58 -9.71
N ARG A 122 10.09 -6.75 -9.29
CA ARG A 122 10.72 -7.66 -8.32
C ARG A 122 12.01 -8.30 -8.83
N GLY A 123 12.22 -8.34 -10.14
CA GLY A 123 13.41 -8.93 -10.77
C GLY A 123 14.63 -8.00 -10.75
N VAL A 124 15.16 -7.72 -11.95
CA VAL A 124 16.35 -6.89 -12.15
C VAL A 124 16.22 -5.48 -11.54
N PRO A 125 15.09 -4.76 -11.68
CA PRO A 125 14.94 -3.43 -11.09
C PRO A 125 15.13 -3.42 -9.57
N PHE A 126 14.59 -4.41 -8.87
CA PHE A 126 14.77 -4.56 -7.43
C PHE A 126 16.22 -4.85 -7.05
N SER A 127 16.91 -5.71 -7.79
CA SER A 127 18.34 -5.97 -7.57
C SER A 127 19.19 -4.69 -7.73
N GLN A 128 18.89 -3.89 -8.75
CA GLN A 128 19.58 -2.61 -8.99
C GLN A 128 19.23 -1.56 -7.92
N TYR A 129 18.00 -1.56 -7.43
CA TYR A 129 17.60 -0.72 -6.30
C TYR A 129 18.44 -1.05 -5.06
N GLN A 130 18.66 -2.33 -4.76
CA GLN A 130 19.43 -2.78 -3.60
C GLN A 130 20.87 -2.26 -3.60
N GLU A 131 21.48 -2.07 -4.77
CA GLU A 131 22.82 -1.49 -4.91
C GLU A 131 22.84 0.04 -4.97
N SER A 132 21.67 0.68 -5.01
CA SER A 132 21.56 2.14 -5.13
C SER A 132 21.70 2.89 -3.79
N MET A 133 22.00 4.18 -3.88
CA MET A 133 21.97 5.09 -2.72
C MET A 133 20.59 5.17 -2.04
N HIS A 134 19.51 4.92 -2.77
CA HIS A 134 18.15 4.93 -2.24
C HIS A 134 17.94 3.78 -1.26
N PHE A 135 18.48 2.60 -1.57
CA PHE A 135 18.44 1.47 -0.64
C PHE A 135 19.36 1.70 0.56
N SER A 136 20.53 2.29 0.36
CA SER A 136 21.37 2.69 1.49
C SER A 136 20.66 3.67 2.43
N ARG A 137 19.91 4.63 1.87
CA ARG A 137 19.05 5.52 2.65
C ARG A 137 17.94 4.76 3.39
N PHE A 138 17.35 3.76 2.76
CA PHE A 138 16.35 2.90 3.40
C PHE A 138 16.93 2.14 4.59
N ILE A 139 18.15 1.61 4.47
CA ILE A 139 18.84 0.93 5.59
C ILE A 139 19.11 1.91 6.75
N GLN A 140 19.49 3.17 6.48
CA GLN A 140 19.63 4.18 7.54
C GLN A 140 18.31 4.42 8.30
N TRP A 141 17.18 4.41 7.59
CA TRP A 141 15.85 4.48 8.21
C TRP A 141 15.53 3.23 9.02
N LYS A 142 15.82 2.05 8.48
CA LYS A 142 15.67 0.79 9.21
C LYS A 142 16.51 0.71 10.46
N TRP A 143 17.69 1.31 10.44
CA TRP A 143 18.53 1.42 11.62
C TRP A 143 17.84 2.26 12.70
N LEU A 144 17.23 3.40 12.33
CA LEU A 144 16.46 4.21 13.28
C LEU A 144 15.21 3.48 13.80
N GLU A 145 14.52 2.71 12.94
CA GLU A 145 13.37 1.90 13.35
C GLU A 145 13.74 0.84 14.40
N ARG A 146 14.98 0.34 14.46
CA ARG A 146 15.36 -0.59 15.54
C ARG A 146 15.31 0.04 16.94
N PHE A 147 15.37 1.37 17.02
CA PHE A 147 15.22 2.12 18.26
C PHE A 147 13.77 2.59 18.49
N VAL A 148 12.84 2.18 17.61
CA VAL A 148 11.42 2.53 17.62
C VAL A 148 10.59 1.24 17.52
N PRO A 149 9.92 0.79 18.59
CA PRO A 149 9.09 -0.42 18.56
C PRO A 149 8.05 -0.45 17.41
N ALA A 150 7.72 -1.66 16.94
CA ALA A 150 7.04 -1.95 15.68
C ALA A 150 5.60 -1.40 15.56
N LYS A 151 5.20 -1.11 14.30
CA LYS A 151 3.83 -0.72 13.91
C LYS A 151 3.02 -1.90 13.35
N SER A 152 1.74 -1.99 13.72
CA SER A 152 0.74 -2.87 13.06
C SER A 152 -0.38 -2.04 12.43
N ALA A 153 -0.73 -2.29 11.16
CA ALA A 153 -1.84 -1.62 10.49
C ALA A 153 -3.18 -2.27 10.88
N LEU A 154 -3.82 -1.75 11.93
CA LEU A 154 -5.17 -2.09 12.39
C LEU A 154 -5.91 -0.77 12.68
N PRO A 155 -7.27 -0.74 12.75
CA PRO A 155 -8.03 0.49 13.01
C PRO A 155 -7.61 1.19 14.32
N VAL A 156 -7.09 0.42 15.28
CA VAL A 156 -6.24 0.92 16.34
C VAL A 156 -4.83 0.38 16.11
N SER A 157 -3.98 1.17 15.45
CA SER A 157 -2.59 0.77 15.20
C SER A 157 -1.78 0.89 16.49
N LEU A 158 -1.11 -0.20 16.88
CA LEU A 158 -0.03 -0.14 17.86
C LEU A 158 1.14 0.55 17.19
N ALA A 159 1.58 1.66 17.77
CA ALA A 159 2.71 2.43 17.31
C ALA A 159 3.97 2.14 18.12
N TYR A 160 3.84 1.97 19.44
CA TYR A 160 4.96 1.65 20.33
C TYR A 160 4.50 0.74 21.46
N ALA A 161 5.37 -0.16 21.90
CA ALA A 161 5.22 -0.89 23.15
C ALA A 161 6.50 -0.68 23.97
N TYR A 162 6.36 -0.30 25.24
CA TYR A 162 7.49 -0.12 26.14
C TYR A 162 7.12 -0.50 27.58
N GLU A 163 8.13 -0.77 28.39
CA GLU A 163 7.98 -1.09 29.80
C GLU A 163 8.43 0.08 30.65
N THR A 164 7.71 0.31 31.74
CA THR A 164 8.10 1.17 32.86
C THR A 164 8.29 0.30 34.10
N LYS A 165 8.81 0.87 35.19
CA LYS A 165 9.03 0.10 36.43
C LYS A 165 7.76 -0.59 36.95
N ASP A 166 6.60 -0.02 36.67
CA ASP A 166 5.32 -0.41 37.27
C ASP A 166 4.29 -0.91 36.25
N ALA A 167 4.55 -0.75 34.94
CA ALA A 167 3.55 -1.04 33.91
C ALA A 167 4.15 -1.32 32.53
N LEU A 168 3.42 -2.12 31.76
CA LEU A 168 3.59 -2.24 30.31
C LEU A 168 2.68 -1.22 29.62
N CYS A 169 3.25 -0.43 28.72
CA CYS A 169 2.56 0.64 28.02
C CYS A 169 2.44 0.33 26.53
N LEU A 170 1.23 0.46 26.00
CA LEU A 170 0.93 0.36 24.57
C LEU A 170 0.51 1.74 24.05
N VAL A 171 1.29 2.32 23.15
CA VAL A 171 0.95 3.56 22.46
C VAL A 171 0.14 3.20 21.24
N LEU A 172 -1.15 3.45 21.33
CA LEU A 172 -2.15 3.12 20.33
C LEU A 172 -2.59 4.38 19.56
N THR A 173 -3.26 4.18 18.43
CA THR A 173 -3.91 5.28 17.69
C THR A 173 -4.92 5.98 18.58
N ILE A 174 -4.83 7.30 18.70
CA ILE A 174 -5.76 8.09 19.51
C ILE A 174 -7.10 8.23 18.78
N MET A 175 -8.17 7.75 19.41
CA MET A 175 -9.53 7.80 18.90
C MET A 175 -10.35 8.80 19.73
N ASN A 176 -10.24 10.10 19.41
CA ASN A 176 -10.88 11.17 20.19
C ASN A 176 -12.42 11.17 20.14
N GLY A 177 -13.01 10.38 19.25
CA GLY A 177 -14.47 10.32 19.07
C GLY A 177 -15.23 9.65 20.23
N GLY A 178 -14.55 8.99 21.17
CA GLY A 178 -15.20 8.15 22.18
C GLY A 178 -15.68 6.81 21.62
N ASP A 179 -16.29 5.98 22.46
CA ASP A 179 -16.76 4.65 22.09
C ASP A 179 -18.21 4.65 21.59
N LEU A 180 -18.57 3.66 20.77
CA LEU A 180 -19.92 3.54 20.23
C LEU A 180 -21.00 3.39 21.31
N LYS A 181 -20.69 2.80 22.47
CA LYS A 181 -21.67 2.66 23.56
C LYS A 181 -22.05 4.04 24.11
N PHE A 182 -21.10 4.95 24.27
CA PHE A 182 -21.39 6.34 24.61
C PHE A 182 -22.33 7.00 23.58
N HIS A 183 -22.01 6.84 22.29
CA HIS A 183 -22.84 7.42 21.22
C HIS A 183 -24.24 6.81 21.13
N ILE A 184 -24.41 5.52 21.39
CA ILE A 184 -25.71 4.82 21.33
C ILE A 184 -26.60 5.21 22.51
N TYR A 185 -26.05 5.31 23.72
CA TYR A 185 -26.88 5.42 24.93
C TYR A 185 -26.88 6.80 25.58
N ASN A 186 -25.83 7.60 25.37
CA ASN A 186 -25.63 8.84 26.11
C ASN A 186 -25.79 10.08 25.22
N MET A 187 -25.89 9.92 23.90
CA MET A 187 -26.04 11.03 22.95
C MET A 187 -27.52 11.25 22.60
N GLY A 188 -28.28 11.79 23.55
CA GLY A 188 -29.70 12.10 23.35
C GLY A 188 -30.59 10.87 23.41
N ASN A 189 -31.33 10.60 22.33
CA ASN A 189 -32.23 9.43 22.27
C ASN A 189 -31.42 8.16 21.97
N PRO A 190 -31.73 7.02 22.61
CA PRO A 190 -30.99 5.78 22.36
C PRO A 190 -31.05 5.33 20.90
N GLY A 191 -29.89 5.00 20.33
CA GLY A 191 -29.74 4.48 18.98
C GLY A 191 -29.12 5.46 17.98
N PHE A 192 -28.97 4.99 16.75
CA PHE A 192 -28.52 5.78 15.60
C PHE A 192 -29.63 5.87 14.56
N ASP A 193 -29.57 6.92 13.76
CA ASP A 193 -30.21 6.91 12.46
C ASP A 193 -29.63 5.78 11.58
N GLU A 194 -30.45 5.28 10.66
CA GLU A 194 -30.09 4.13 9.84
C GLU A 194 -28.86 4.39 8.97
N GLU A 195 -28.72 5.61 8.43
CA GLU A 195 -27.58 6.01 7.61
C GLU A 195 -26.26 5.91 8.39
N ARG A 196 -26.23 6.44 9.62
CA ARG A 196 -25.07 6.34 10.53
C ARG A 196 -24.79 4.90 10.95
N ALA A 197 -25.83 4.10 11.21
CA ALA A 197 -25.67 2.69 11.55
C ALA A 197 -25.07 1.88 10.37
N ILE A 198 -25.54 2.12 9.14
CA ILE A 198 -25.01 1.50 7.92
C ILE A 198 -23.55 1.86 7.73
N PHE A 199 -23.18 3.12 7.91
CA PHE A 199 -21.80 3.58 7.78
C PHE A 199 -20.86 2.85 8.75
N TYR A 200 -21.20 2.81 10.05
CA TYR A 200 -20.39 2.09 11.03
C TYR A 200 -20.34 0.59 10.77
N ALA A 201 -21.46 -0.02 10.36
CA ALA A 201 -21.48 -1.43 10.01
C ALA A 201 -20.55 -1.73 8.82
N ALA A 202 -20.51 -0.87 7.81
CA ALA A 202 -19.62 -1.01 6.67
C ALA A 202 -18.14 -0.93 7.09
N GLU A 203 -17.75 0.02 7.93
CA GLU A 203 -16.37 0.13 8.45
C GLU A 203 -15.99 -1.08 9.31
N ILE A 204 -16.89 -1.55 10.17
CA ILE A 204 -16.69 -2.76 10.99
C ILE A 204 -16.50 -3.99 10.09
N CYS A 205 -17.30 -4.13 9.02
CA CYS A 205 -17.15 -5.21 8.06
C CYS A 205 -15.77 -5.20 7.39
N CYS A 206 -15.27 -4.04 6.95
CA CYS A 206 -13.92 -3.91 6.41
C CYS A 206 -12.85 -4.30 7.44
N GLY A 207 -12.98 -3.83 8.69
CA GLY A 207 -12.04 -4.19 9.77
C GLY A 207 -12.03 -5.69 10.10
N LEU A 208 -13.21 -6.33 10.07
CA LEU A 208 -13.32 -7.78 10.24
C LEU A 208 -12.72 -8.56 9.06
N GLU A 209 -12.90 -8.07 7.82
CA GLU A 209 -12.27 -8.67 6.64
C GLU A 209 -10.75 -8.68 6.76
N ASP A 210 -10.15 -7.56 7.19
CA ASP A 210 -8.71 -7.45 7.41
C ASP A 210 -8.21 -8.42 8.49
N LEU A 211 -8.94 -8.55 9.62
CA LEU A 211 -8.60 -9.52 10.66
C LEU A 211 -8.70 -10.97 10.17
N HIS A 212 -9.76 -11.29 9.43
CA HIS A 212 -9.96 -12.62 8.86
C HIS A 212 -8.90 -12.98 7.81
N ARG A 213 -8.42 -12.00 7.03
CA ARG A 213 -7.31 -12.18 6.08
C ARG A 213 -6.03 -12.65 6.78
N GLU A 214 -5.80 -12.19 8.00
CA GLU A 214 -4.69 -12.60 8.87
C GLU A 214 -5.03 -13.81 9.76
N ARG A 215 -6.16 -14.48 9.52
CA ARG A 215 -6.66 -15.65 10.30
C ARG A 215 -6.89 -15.34 11.79
N ILE A 216 -7.25 -14.09 12.11
CA ILE A 216 -7.56 -13.65 13.47
C ILE A 216 -9.08 -13.54 13.62
N VAL A 217 -9.62 -14.09 14.72
CA VAL A 217 -11.04 -13.95 15.10
C VAL A 217 -11.15 -12.95 16.26
N TYR A 218 -11.83 -11.83 16.02
CA TYR A 218 -12.18 -10.87 17.08
C TYR A 218 -13.33 -11.45 17.92
N ARG A 219 -13.13 -11.58 19.24
CA ARG A 219 -14.05 -12.21 20.19
C ARG A 219 -14.36 -11.28 21.35
#